data_AF-A0A9W6BEL6-F1
#
_entry.id   AF-A0A9W6BEL6-F1
#
_cell.length_a   1.000
_cell.length_b   1.000
_cell.length_c   1.000
_cell.angle_alpha   90.00
_cell.angle_beta   90.00
_cell.angle_gamma   90.00
#
_symmetry.space_group_name_H-M   'P 1'
#
loop_
_entity.id
_entity.type
_entity.pdbx_description
1 polymer ?
#
loop_
_entity_poly.entity_id
_entity_poly.type
_entity_poly.pdbx_seq_one_letter_code
_entity_poly.pdbx_strand_id
1 'polypeptide(L)'
;MQLRPEVEAVLRALACPDEVAAEVLRTCANPACVNLEGDSEAGLRLAACGRCGAALYCCRDCQTAHWRAGHRAECGGGASAVGAGTVAAGAAGNGYAAVMMLY
;
A
#
# COMPACT_ATOMS: atom_id res chain seq x y z
N MET A 1 -23.75 8.66 -28.62
CA MET A 1 -22.93 7.45 -28.81
C MET A 1 -23.42 6.41 -27.82
N GLN A 2 -24.33 5.53 -28.25
CA GLN A 2 -24.86 4.46 -27.40
C GLN A 2 -23.90 3.29 -27.43
N LEU A 3 -23.49 2.79 -26.26
CA LEU A 3 -22.68 1.58 -26.15
C LEU A 3 -23.48 0.40 -26.69
N ARG A 4 -22.81 -0.52 -27.39
CA ARG A 4 -23.47 -1.74 -27.86
C ARG A 4 -23.96 -2.54 -26.64
N PRO A 5 -25.15 -3.15 -26.68
CA PRO A 5 -25.71 -3.89 -25.55
C PRO A 5 -24.80 -5.03 -25.07
N GLU A 6 -24.00 -5.57 -25.98
CA GLU A 6 -22.96 -6.58 -25.75
C GLU A 6 -21.86 -6.06 -24.80
N VAL A 7 -21.40 -4.81 -25.02
CA VAL A 7 -20.38 -4.14 -24.20
C VAL A 7 -20.94 -3.82 -22.83
N GLU A 8 -22.20 -3.41 -22.77
CA GLU A 8 -22.90 -3.12 -21.51
C GLU A 8 -23.10 -4.39 -20.66
N ALA A 9 -23.42 -5.52 -21.28
CA ALA A 9 -23.52 -6.81 -20.59
C ALA A 9 -22.18 -7.27 -20.02
N VAL A 10 -21.08 -7.11 -20.78
CA VAL A 10 -19.72 -7.44 -20.31
C VAL A 10 -19.31 -6.55 -19.14
N LEU A 11 -19.56 -5.24 -19.20
CA LEU A 11 -19.25 -4.32 -18.10
C LEU A 11 -20.00 -4.67 -16.83
N ARG A 12 -21.29 -5.03 -16.93
CA ARG A 12 -22.08 -5.49 -15.77
C ARG A 12 -21.55 -6.79 -15.19
N ALA A 13 -21.09 -7.72 -16.02
CA ALA A 13 -20.52 -8.99 -15.55
C ALA A 13 -19.14 -8.84 -14.91
N LEU A 14 -18.35 -7.85 -15.33
CA LEU A 14 -17.05 -7.50 -14.74
C LEU A 14 -17.15 -6.60 -13.51
N ALA A 15 -18.33 -6.03 -13.25
CA ALA A 15 -18.56 -5.23 -12.06
C ALA A 15 -18.49 -6.15 -10.83
N CYS A 16 -17.51 -5.87 -9.97
CA CYS A 16 -17.51 -6.39 -8.61
C CYS A 16 -18.81 -5.95 -7.91
N PRO A 17 -19.55 -6.85 -7.23
CA PRO A 17 -20.63 -6.42 -6.35
C PRO A 17 -20.07 -5.44 -5.31
N ASP A 18 -20.80 -4.36 -5.00
CA ASP A 18 -20.39 -3.30 -4.06
C ASP A 18 -20.05 -3.86 -2.66
N GLU A 19 -20.66 -4.99 -2.30
CA GLU A 19 -20.43 -5.77 -1.08
C GLU A 19 -19.11 -6.57 -1.06
N VAL A 20 -18.41 -6.66 -2.21
CA VAL A 20 -17.03 -7.14 -2.32
C VAL A 20 -16.09 -6.00 -2.75
N ALA A 21 -16.49 -4.74 -2.54
CA ALA A 21 -15.64 -3.56 -2.75
C ALA A 21 -14.44 -3.65 -1.82
N ALA A 22 -13.42 -4.34 -2.34
CA ALA A 22 -12.07 -4.51 -1.87
C ALA A 22 -11.83 -3.94 -0.47
N GLU A 23 -11.58 -4.83 0.50
CA GLU A 23 -10.53 -4.51 1.46
C GLU A 23 -9.29 -4.20 0.62
N VAL A 24 -9.10 -2.92 0.28
CA VAL A 24 -7.93 -2.46 -0.44
C VAL A 24 -6.76 -2.82 0.46
N LEU A 25 -5.99 -3.81 0.03
CA LEU A 25 -4.82 -4.28 0.77
C LEU A 25 -4.03 -3.05 1.18
N ARG A 26 -3.79 -2.93 2.48
CA ARG A 26 -3.01 -1.82 3.03
C ARG A 26 -1.56 -2.04 2.62
N THR A 27 -1.16 -1.48 1.48
CA THR A 27 0.20 -1.54 0.95
C THR A 27 0.91 -0.20 1.11
N CYS A 28 2.22 -0.17 0.85
CA CYS A 28 2.96 1.08 0.87
C CYS A 28 2.46 2.02 -0.22
N ALA A 29 2.14 3.27 0.14
CA ALA A 29 1.67 4.30 -0.77
C ALA A 29 2.75 4.86 -1.71
N ASN A 30 4.02 4.46 -1.57
CA ASN A 30 5.06 4.82 -2.52
C ASN A 30 4.95 3.90 -3.76
N PRO A 31 4.55 4.38 -4.95
CA PRO A 31 4.38 3.54 -6.13
C PRO A 31 5.70 2.96 -6.66
N ALA A 32 6.85 3.48 -6.21
CA ALA A 32 8.17 2.94 -6.52
C ALA A 32 8.70 2.00 -5.41
N CYS A 33 7.87 1.61 -4.44
CA CYS A 33 8.26 0.64 -3.42
C CYS A 33 8.51 -0.72 -4.07
N VAL A 34 9.61 -1.37 -3.67
CA VAL A 34 9.98 -2.72 -4.09
C VAL A 34 10.21 -3.64 -2.88
N ASN A 35 9.77 -3.21 -1.69
CA ASN A 35 9.92 -4.00 -0.48
C ASN A 35 8.92 -5.17 -0.48
N LEU A 36 9.46 -6.39 -0.45
CA LEU A 36 8.71 -7.65 -0.42
C LEU A 36 9.01 -8.47 0.85
N GLU A 37 9.44 -7.82 1.94
CA GLU A 37 9.69 -8.50 3.22
C GLU A 37 8.42 -9.16 3.78
N GLY A 38 8.53 -10.44 4.17
CA GLY A 38 7.41 -11.26 4.65
C GLY A 38 6.78 -12.09 3.54
N ASP A 39 5.50 -12.45 3.70
CA ASP A 39 4.78 -13.32 2.76
C ASP A 39 4.28 -12.57 1.50
N SER A 40 4.19 -11.24 1.55
CA SER A 40 3.81 -10.34 0.45
C SER A 40 3.90 -8.86 0.86
N GLU A 41 3.72 -7.93 -0.10
CA GLU A 41 3.61 -6.48 0.17
C GLU A 41 2.51 -6.11 1.18
N ALA A 42 1.48 -6.95 1.29
CA ALA A 42 0.40 -6.79 2.26
C ALA A 42 0.82 -7.13 3.70
N GLY A 43 1.89 -7.92 3.87
CA GLY A 43 2.43 -8.31 5.18
C GLY A 43 3.34 -7.25 5.81
N LEU A 44 3.64 -6.16 5.10
CA LEU A 44 4.53 -5.12 5.60
C LEU A 44 3.93 -4.41 6.81
N ARG A 45 4.78 -4.12 7.80
CA ARG A 45 4.41 -3.20 8.87
C ARG A 45 4.44 -1.78 8.31
N LEU A 46 3.29 -1.11 8.34
CA LEU A 46 3.16 0.23 7.78
C LEU A 46 2.94 1.29 8.87
N ALA A 47 3.60 2.43 8.69
CA ALA A 47 3.39 3.63 9.47
C ALA A 47 2.58 4.65 8.65
N ALA A 48 1.58 5.26 9.27
CA ALA A 48 0.79 6.30 8.64
C ALA A 48 1.58 7.60 8.46
N CYS A 49 1.21 8.38 7.46
CA CYS A 49 1.64 9.76 7.30
C CYS A 49 1.29 10.53 8.58
N GLY A 50 2.28 11.09 9.26
CA GLY A 50 2.05 11.82 10.51
C GLY A 50 1.20 13.08 10.36
N ARG A 51 0.95 13.54 9.13
CA ARG A 51 0.13 14.73 8.84
C ARG A 51 -1.32 14.41 8.52
N CYS A 52 -1.57 13.55 7.52
CA CYS A 52 -2.93 13.25 7.06
C CYS A 52 -3.47 11.91 7.55
N GLY A 53 -2.63 11.00 8.07
CA GLY A 53 -3.03 9.64 8.46
C GLY A 53 -3.47 8.72 7.31
N ALA A 54 -3.74 9.25 6.12
CA ALA A 54 -4.34 8.51 5.01
C ALA A 54 -3.34 7.61 4.26
N ALA A 55 -2.12 8.09 4.03
CA ALA A 55 -1.09 7.32 3.33
C ALA A 55 -0.26 6.47 4.29
N LEU A 56 0.03 5.23 3.92
CA LEU A 56 0.79 4.27 4.73
C LEU A 56 2.16 3.97 4.09
N TYR A 57 3.21 3.80 4.89
CA TYR A 57 4.58 3.60 4.41
C TYR A 57 5.31 2.53 5.21
N CYS A 58 6.09 1.67 4.54
CA CYS A 58 6.95 0.69 5.20
C CYS A 58 8.18 1.33 5.85
N CYS A 59 8.64 2.48 5.33
CA CYS A 59 9.81 3.19 5.85
C CYS A 59 9.77 4.70 5.56
N ARG A 60 10.69 5.45 6.19
CA ARG A 60 10.81 6.91 6.06
C ARG A 60 11.26 7.35 4.66
N ASP A 61 12.06 6.54 3.98
CA ASP A 61 12.53 6.83 2.63
C ASP A 61 11.38 6.77 1.62
N CYS A 62 10.52 5.75 1.72
CA CYS A 62 9.30 5.64 0.91
C CYS A 62 8.36 6.84 1.13
N GLN A 63 8.19 7.27 2.38
CA GLN A 63 7.41 8.47 2.68
C GLN A 63 8.02 9.72 2.02
N THR A 64 9.34 9.89 2.12
CA THR A 64 10.03 11.07 1.59
C THR A 64 10.03 11.11 0.06
N ALA A 65 10.21 9.95 -0.58
CA ALA A 65 10.11 9.80 -2.03
C ALA A 65 8.70 10.14 -2.51
N HIS A 66 7.67 9.55 -1.90
CA HIS A 66 6.27 9.83 -2.25
C HIS A 66 5.89 11.31 -2.00
N TRP A 67 6.39 11.90 -0.92
CA TRP A 67 6.22 13.33 -0.61
C TRP A 67 6.73 14.24 -1.75
N ARG A 68 7.93 13.92 -2.28
CA ARG A 68 8.53 14.66 -3.40
C ARG A 68 7.84 14.37 -4.73
N ALA A 69 7.28 13.16 -4.91
CA ALA A 69 6.58 12.76 -6.13
C ALA A 69 5.23 13.46 -6.31
N GLY A 70 4.54 13.86 -5.24
CA GLY A 70 3.26 14.57 -5.37
C GLY A 70 2.47 14.70 -4.09
N HIS A 71 2.64 13.76 -3.15
CA HIS A 71 1.81 13.69 -1.95
C HIS A 71 1.78 14.99 -1.14
N ARG A 72 2.86 15.80 -1.14
CA ARG A 72 2.89 17.10 -0.45
C ARG A 72 1.78 18.06 -0.87
N ALA A 73 1.35 18.02 -2.13
CA ALA A 73 0.32 18.89 -2.68
C ALA A 73 -1.09 18.43 -2.26
N GLU A 74 -1.25 17.13 -2.05
CA GLU A 74 -2.52 16.46 -1.72
C GLU A 74 -2.70 16.22 -0.23
N CYS A 75 -1.63 16.35 0.56
CA CYS A 75 -1.63 16.10 2.00
C CYS A 75 -2.39 17.19 2.76
N GLY A 76 -3.74 17.09 2.72
CA GLY A 76 -4.68 17.89 3.48
C GLY A 76 -4.77 17.45 4.94
N GLY A 77 -4.81 18.41 5.86
CA GLY A 77 -4.85 18.17 7.29
C GLY A 77 -6.26 17.82 7.79
N GLY A 78 -6.38 16.70 8.49
CA GLY A 78 -7.61 16.29 9.15
C GLY A 78 -7.56 14.82 9.53
N ALA A 79 -7.25 14.55 10.79
CA ALA A 79 -7.19 13.20 11.34
C ALA A 79 -8.55 12.51 11.25
N SER A 80 -8.71 11.59 10.29
CA SER A 80 -9.69 10.52 10.40
C SER A 80 -8.95 9.25 10.78
N ALA A 81 -8.97 8.96 12.08
CA ALA A 81 -8.48 7.72 12.64
C ALA A 81 -9.31 6.56 12.07
N VAL A 82 -8.79 5.88 11.05
CA VAL A 82 -9.26 4.54 10.68
C VAL A 82 -8.26 3.55 11.26
N GLY A 83 -8.74 2.81 12.26
CA GLY A 83 -7.99 1.99 13.20
C GLY A 83 -6.81 1.23 12.61
N ALA A 84 -5.74 1.20 13.39
CA ALA A 84 -4.65 0.27 13.25
C ALA A 84 -5.19 -1.14 13.52
N GLY A 85 -5.50 -1.88 12.46
CA GLY A 85 -5.65 -3.33 12.55
C GLY A 85 -4.29 -3.92 12.89
N THR A 86 -4.09 -4.33 14.14
CA THR A 86 -2.92 -5.11 14.55
C THR A 86 -3.13 -6.55 14.09
N VAL A 87 -2.47 -6.95 13.01
CA VAL A 87 -2.18 -8.38 12.78
C VAL A 87 -0.84 -8.67 13.44
N ALA A 88 -0.86 -9.60 14.40
CA ALA A 88 0.32 -10.04 15.10
C ALA A 88 1.32 -10.69 14.13
N ALA A 89 2.59 -10.35 14.28
CA ALA A 89 3.67 -10.84 13.44
C ALA A 89 4.09 -12.27 13.82
N GLY A 90 4.32 -13.11 12.80
CA GLY A 90 5.13 -14.31 12.91
C GLY A 90 6.59 -13.99 12.60
N ALA A 91 7.50 -14.37 13.50
CA ALA A 91 8.94 -14.25 13.33
C ALA A 91 9.51 -15.45 12.57
N ALA A 92 10.36 -15.21 11.57
CA ALA A 92 11.41 -16.13 11.15
C ALA A 92 12.57 -15.32 10.55
N GLY A 93 13.69 -15.28 11.26
CA GLY A 93 14.95 -14.77 10.74
C GLY A 93 15.68 -15.81 9.91
N ASN A 94 16.47 -15.32 8.95
CA ASN A 94 17.81 -15.76 8.54
C ASN A 94 18.26 -14.71 7.51
N GLY A 95 19.39 -14.02 7.63
CA GLY A 95 20.72 -14.53 7.93
C GLY A 95 21.60 -14.35 6.69
N TYR A 96 21.83 -13.11 6.24
CA TYR A 96 22.93 -12.77 5.32
C TYR A 96 23.80 -11.66 5.94
N ALA A 97 24.32 -11.92 7.14
CA ALA A 97 25.52 -11.24 7.58
C ALA A 97 26.71 -11.92 6.88
N ALA A 98 27.56 -11.10 6.25
CA ALA A 98 28.82 -11.44 5.60
C ALA A 98 28.75 -11.96 4.14
N VAL A 99 28.60 -11.03 3.18
CA VAL A 99 29.36 -11.12 1.93
C VAL A 99 30.62 -10.27 2.10
N MET A 100 31.75 -10.94 1.96
CA MET A 100 33.11 -10.60 2.36
C MET A 100 33.61 -9.19 2.01
N MET A 101 34.19 -8.54 3.02
CA MET A 101 35.31 -7.61 2.86
C MET A 101 36.59 -8.40 2.51
N LEU A 102 37.28 -7.92 1.47
CA LEU A 102 38.72 -8.04 1.20
C LEU A 102 39.25 -9.40 0.71
N TYR A 103 39.41 -9.50 -0.61
CA TYR A 103 40.74 -9.56 -1.24
C TYR A 103 40.77 -8.60 -2.43
#